data_AF-A0A7S1DQN2-F1
#
_entry.id   AF-A0A7S1DQN2-F1
#
_cell.length_a   1.000
_cell.length_b   1.000
_cell.length_c   1.000
_cell.angle_alpha   90.00
_cell.angle_beta   90.00
_cell.angle_gamma   90.00
#
_symmetry.space_group_name_H-M   'P 1'
#
loop_
_entity.id
_entity.type
_entity.pdbx_description
1 polymer ?
#
loop_
_entity_poly.entity_id
_entity_poly.type
_entity_poly.pdbx_seq_one_letter_code
_entity_poly.pdbx_strand_id
1 'polypeptide(L)'
;LSRLLELLSSWFNVTLGEKLLDYLQKWAEADKSQPPGTPKPMRSGEEPKIPAAIIELFHLLPPAPEKVMEKLAKLTIELETKLPMTGEYSSVRSPYRAPFTKFLNRFPSEALEFFYSKLLDPSLCKLFHHVIRSDLASPVRDEIRVSDEKLLNATLLVEATNPNHVELRFQGVRIVHTICKFYPNWLKECPRVLEQLRKIWESPERKARMLKEEELEFEQVRESKMLVKCLLGYARSNPQDHAVLFNMLTIFTVRSVVDYSFVKRFYAHEVASGFELRHRKQLIVKFLENCKNRDIPQDLKVQALQLVVIPTLTTAFNSPDPKERGIMDEATITFIVKDLLDPGDEILKTYDEALHIELLQLATLLIRYLK
;
A
#
# COMPACT_ATOMS: atom_id res chain seq x y z
N LEU A 1 16.25 32.92 15.96
CA LEU A 1 14.90 33.39 15.57
C LEU A 1 13.82 32.40 15.98
N SER A 2 13.93 31.10 15.67
CA SER A 2 12.96 30.06 16.09
C SER A 2 12.61 30.06 17.59
N ARG A 3 13.60 30.10 18.50
CA ARG A 3 13.36 30.22 19.95
C ARG A 3 12.62 31.50 20.36
N LEU A 4 12.78 32.58 19.58
CA LEU A 4 12.12 33.86 19.81
C LEU A 4 10.69 33.85 19.25
N LEU A 5 10.46 33.11 18.15
CA LEU A 5 9.15 32.84 17.56
C LEU A 5 8.31 31.88 18.42
N GLU A 6 8.93 30.92 19.09
CA GLU A 6 8.26 30.05 20.08
C GLU A 6 7.77 30.87 21.29
N LEU A 7 8.57 31.84 21.76
CA LEU A 7 8.26 32.67 22.92
C LEU A 7 7.28 33.82 22.62
N LEU A 8 7.15 34.23 21.36
CA LEU A 8 6.32 35.37 20.94
C LEU A 8 5.30 35.00 19.85
N SER A 9 4.91 33.72 19.74
CA SER A 9 4.01 33.22 18.69
C SER A 9 2.68 33.99 18.58
N SER A 10 2.19 34.57 19.69
CA SER A 10 1.00 35.42 19.75
C SER A 10 1.19 36.85 19.18
N TRP A 11 2.42 37.29 18.94
CA TRP A 11 2.76 38.64 18.46
C TRP A 11 3.02 38.70 16.96
N PHE A 12 3.11 37.56 16.28
CA PHE A 12 3.33 37.53 14.85
C PHE A 12 2.00 37.65 14.11
N ASN A 13 1.93 38.56 13.13
CA ASN A 13 0.72 38.82 12.35
C ASN A 13 0.79 38.13 10.98
N VAL A 14 -0.35 38.05 10.28
CA VAL A 14 -0.48 37.46 8.93
C VAL A 14 0.53 38.07 7.93
N THR A 15 0.90 39.34 8.10
CA THR A 15 1.84 40.04 7.21
C THR A 15 3.27 39.50 7.27
N LEU A 16 3.70 38.88 8.39
CA LEU A 16 5.01 38.23 8.41
C LEU A 16 5.02 36.99 7.51
N GLY A 17 3.93 36.21 7.49
CA GLY A 17 3.81 35.04 6.63
C GLY A 17 3.96 35.40 5.14
N GLU A 18 3.31 36.50 4.72
CA GLU A 18 3.44 37.03 3.36
C GLU A 18 4.88 37.45 3.05
N LYS A 19 5.54 38.19 3.95
CA LYS A 19 6.96 38.56 3.77
C LYS A 19 7.87 37.35 3.66
N LEU A 20 7.67 36.31 4.48
CA LEU A 20 8.47 35.09 4.42
C LEU A 20 8.26 34.34 3.09
N LEU A 21 7.04 34.32 2.57
CA LEU A 21 6.75 33.78 1.23
C LEU A 21 7.46 34.59 0.15
N ASP A 22 7.43 35.93 0.21
CA ASP A 22 8.15 36.79 -0.74
C ASP A 22 9.67 36.54 -0.70
N TYR A 23 10.23 36.34 0.50
CA TYR A 23 11.64 35.97 0.63
C TYR A 23 11.92 34.61 -0.02
N LEU A 24 11.12 33.57 0.29
CA LEU A 24 11.27 32.25 -0.34
C LEU A 24 11.13 32.33 -1.86
N GLN A 25 10.22 33.15 -2.37
CA GLN A 25 10.03 33.35 -3.80
C GLN A 25 11.26 34.00 -4.44
N LYS A 26 11.86 35.03 -3.82
CA LYS A 26 13.13 35.60 -4.30
C LYS A 26 14.25 34.57 -4.37
N TRP A 27 14.32 33.66 -3.40
CA TRP A 27 15.25 32.51 -3.44
C TRP A 27 14.92 31.54 -4.58
N ALA A 28 13.64 31.27 -4.83
CA ALA A 28 13.17 30.50 -5.98
C ALA A 28 13.41 31.21 -7.34
N GLU A 29 13.66 32.52 -7.37
CA GLU A 29 13.92 33.28 -8.61
C GLU A 29 15.40 33.59 -8.87
N ALA A 30 16.26 33.63 -7.84
CA ALA A 30 17.64 34.13 -7.90
C ALA A 30 18.58 33.49 -8.95
N ASP A 31 18.29 32.27 -9.42
CA ASP A 31 19.09 31.60 -10.48
C ASP A 31 18.73 32.07 -11.90
N LYS A 32 17.55 32.66 -12.12
CA LYS A 32 17.14 33.12 -13.46
C LYS A 32 17.88 34.38 -13.91
N SER A 33 18.64 35.03 -13.02
CA SER A 33 19.25 36.34 -13.21
C SER A 33 20.79 36.35 -13.29
N GLN A 34 21.45 35.20 -13.44
CA GLN A 34 22.91 35.19 -13.65
C GLN A 34 23.28 34.84 -15.10
N PRO A 35 24.01 35.72 -15.82
CA PRO A 35 24.53 35.37 -17.14
C PRO A 35 25.55 34.22 -17.05
N PRO A 36 25.59 33.34 -18.07
CA PRO A 36 26.50 32.19 -18.08
C PRO A 36 27.95 32.67 -18.01
N GLY A 37 28.69 32.20 -16.99
CA GLY A 37 30.12 32.50 -16.81
C GLY A 37 30.48 33.38 -15.59
N THR A 38 29.51 33.78 -14.76
CA THR A 38 29.82 34.43 -13.48
C THR A 38 30.07 33.39 -12.37
N PRO A 39 31.16 33.49 -11.59
CA PRO A 39 31.38 32.59 -10.46
C PRO A 39 30.27 32.79 -9.41
N LYS A 40 29.67 31.69 -8.95
CA LYS A 40 28.61 31.70 -7.94
C LYS A 40 29.06 32.56 -6.73
N PRO A 41 28.27 33.57 -6.32
CA PRO A 41 28.70 34.51 -5.28
C PRO A 41 28.74 33.92 -3.86
N MET A 42 28.37 32.65 -3.63
CA MET A 42 28.18 32.11 -2.29
C MET A 42 28.84 30.74 -2.07
N ARG A 43 29.25 30.50 -0.82
CA ARG A 43 30.03 29.32 -0.38
C ARG A 43 29.21 28.04 -0.53
N SER A 44 29.81 27.06 -1.21
CA SER A 44 29.27 25.71 -1.39
C SER A 44 28.85 25.07 -0.07
N GLY A 45 27.55 24.73 0.09
CA GLY A 45 27.04 23.83 1.14
C GLY A 45 25.99 24.41 2.12
N GLU A 46 25.87 25.73 2.27
CA GLU A 46 24.87 26.35 3.17
C GLU A 46 23.64 26.94 2.46
N GLU A 47 23.69 27.05 1.13
CA GLU A 47 22.63 27.61 0.28
C GLU A 47 21.22 27.03 0.52
N PRO A 48 21.01 25.71 0.67
CA PRO A 48 19.66 25.16 0.88
C PRO A 48 19.21 25.17 2.36
N LYS A 49 20.10 25.48 3.31
CA LYS A 49 19.74 25.54 4.75
C LYS A 49 18.89 26.76 5.08
N ILE A 50 19.10 27.87 4.39
CA ILE A 50 18.38 29.14 4.64
C ILE A 50 16.90 29.01 4.25
N PRO A 51 16.53 28.58 3.02
CA PRO A 51 15.12 28.38 2.68
C PRO A 51 14.47 27.32 3.56
N ALA A 52 15.18 26.24 3.92
CA ALA A 52 14.68 25.23 4.86
C ALA A 52 14.36 25.83 6.24
N ALA A 53 15.25 26.67 6.77
CA ALA A 53 15.03 27.36 8.04
C ALA A 53 13.87 28.36 7.97
N ILE A 54 13.62 28.99 6.80
CA ILE A 54 12.45 29.86 6.59
C ILE A 54 11.16 29.04 6.57
N ILE A 55 11.13 27.91 5.85
CA ILE A 55 9.97 26.98 5.83
C ILE A 55 9.68 26.49 7.26
N GLU A 56 10.73 26.23 8.04
CA GLU A 56 10.62 25.82 9.45
C GLU A 56 9.93 26.90 10.30
N LEU A 57 9.86 28.17 9.91
CA LEU A 57 9.15 29.17 10.72
C LEU A 57 7.63 29.12 10.53
N PHE A 58 7.14 28.54 9.43
CA PHE A 58 5.71 28.56 9.12
C PHE A 58 4.86 27.78 10.12
N HIS A 59 5.41 26.74 10.75
CA HIS A 59 4.68 26.01 11.81
C HIS A 59 4.44 26.87 13.07
N LEU A 60 5.06 28.06 13.20
CA LEU A 60 4.90 28.98 14.33
C LEU A 60 3.95 30.15 14.04
N LEU A 61 3.55 30.37 12.78
CA LEU A 61 2.70 31.51 12.38
C LEU A 61 1.23 31.36 12.83
N PRO A 62 0.44 32.43 12.96
CA PRO A 62 -0.97 32.34 13.30
C PRO A 62 -1.79 31.44 12.34
N PRO A 63 -2.95 30.92 12.77
CA PRO A 63 -3.78 30.05 11.95
C PRO A 63 -4.40 30.82 10.77
N ALA A 64 -3.78 30.71 9.59
CA ALA A 64 -4.35 31.08 8.29
C ALA A 64 -3.79 30.14 7.19
N PRO A 65 -3.95 28.81 7.33
CA PRO A 65 -3.24 27.84 6.49
C PRO A 65 -3.67 27.87 5.02
N GLU A 66 -4.94 28.14 4.71
CA GLU A 66 -5.49 28.03 3.34
C GLU A 66 -4.71 28.84 2.30
N LYS A 67 -4.43 30.12 2.58
CA LYS A 67 -3.72 31.01 1.65
C LYS A 67 -2.22 30.72 1.55
N VAL A 68 -1.65 30.18 2.62
CA VAL A 68 -0.21 29.95 2.76
C VAL A 68 0.18 28.59 2.23
N MET A 69 -0.64 27.56 2.44
CA MET A 69 -0.32 26.17 2.15
C MET A 69 -0.05 25.92 0.67
N GLU A 70 -0.91 26.43 -0.22
CA GLU A 70 -0.70 26.26 -1.66
C GLU A 70 0.60 26.93 -2.13
N LYS A 71 0.83 28.18 -1.70
CA LYS A 71 2.05 28.93 -2.05
C LYS A 71 3.29 28.24 -1.52
N LEU A 72 3.26 27.80 -0.25
CA LEU A 72 4.38 27.13 0.39
C LEU A 72 4.67 25.77 -0.24
N ALA A 73 3.65 25.00 -0.63
CA ALA A 73 3.80 23.74 -1.34
C ALA A 73 4.47 23.94 -2.71
N LYS A 74 4.00 24.92 -3.49
CA LYS A 74 4.58 25.28 -4.79
C LYS A 74 6.04 25.73 -4.66
N LEU A 75 6.32 26.65 -3.73
CA LEU A 75 7.69 27.11 -3.46
C LEU A 75 8.60 25.96 -2.99
N THR A 76 8.09 25.03 -2.17
CA THR A 76 8.85 23.84 -1.76
C THR A 76 9.25 22.99 -2.96
N ILE A 77 8.33 22.77 -3.90
CA ILE A 77 8.60 22.03 -5.14
C ILE A 77 9.61 22.78 -6.01
N GLU A 78 9.44 24.08 -6.21
CA GLU A 78 10.35 24.91 -7.00
C GLU A 78 11.76 24.98 -6.42
N LEU A 79 11.89 25.01 -5.10
CA LEU A 79 13.19 24.94 -4.43
C LEU A 79 13.82 23.55 -4.57
N GLU A 80 13.02 22.47 -4.57
CA GLU A 80 13.52 21.11 -4.78
C GLU A 80 14.05 20.86 -6.19
N THR A 81 13.41 21.44 -7.22
CA THR A 81 13.86 21.26 -8.62
C THR A 81 15.22 21.90 -8.89
N LYS A 82 15.63 22.86 -8.06
CA LYS A 82 16.94 23.51 -8.11
C LYS A 82 18.05 22.77 -7.39
N LEU A 83 17.72 21.80 -6.55
CA LEU A 83 18.74 21.02 -5.84
C LEU A 83 19.52 20.14 -6.81
N PRO A 84 20.83 19.92 -6.57
CA PRO A 84 21.60 19.00 -7.38
C PRO A 84 21.03 17.56 -7.27
N MET A 85 21.32 16.73 -8.27
CA MET A 85 20.83 15.33 -8.28
C MET A 85 21.52 14.45 -7.23
N THR A 86 22.75 14.80 -6.83
CA THR A 86 23.57 14.05 -5.87
C THR A 86 24.21 15.01 -4.86
N GLY A 87 24.56 14.49 -3.67
CA GLY A 87 25.12 15.27 -2.57
C GLY A 87 24.34 15.11 -1.27
N GLU A 88 24.77 15.86 -0.24
CA GLU A 88 24.11 15.89 1.08
C GLU A 88 22.68 16.42 0.98
N TYR A 89 22.50 17.53 0.26
CA TYR A 89 21.21 18.08 -0.13
C TYR A 89 20.98 17.83 -1.62
N SER A 90 19.94 17.07 -1.94
CA SER A 90 19.62 16.74 -3.33
C SER A 90 18.11 16.66 -3.56
N SER A 91 17.69 16.56 -4.81
CA SER A 91 16.28 16.31 -5.16
C SER A 91 15.72 15.04 -4.48
N VAL A 92 16.60 14.08 -4.15
CA VAL A 92 16.27 12.86 -3.39
C VAL A 92 16.26 13.14 -1.88
N ARG A 93 17.24 13.91 -1.37
CA ARG A 93 17.41 14.28 0.04
C ARG A 93 17.10 15.76 0.26
N SER A 94 15.85 16.14 0.01
CA SER A 94 15.41 17.52 0.14
C SER A 94 15.40 17.97 1.60
N PRO A 95 16.08 19.08 1.96
CA PRO A 95 16.02 19.66 3.30
C PRO A 95 14.69 20.38 3.59
N TYR A 96 13.85 20.59 2.58
CA TYR A 96 12.62 21.37 2.69
C TYR A 96 11.42 20.52 3.16
N ARG A 97 11.44 19.21 2.90
CA ARG A 97 10.32 18.30 3.20
C ARG A 97 10.01 18.18 4.68
N ALA A 98 11.04 18.09 5.53
CA ALA A 98 10.84 17.94 6.98
C ALA A 98 10.21 19.20 7.61
N PRO A 99 10.74 20.42 7.37
CA PRO A 99 10.08 21.66 7.79
C PRO A 99 8.65 21.80 7.25
N PHE A 100 8.42 21.48 5.97
CA PHE A 100 7.09 21.54 5.37
C PHE A 100 6.13 20.53 6.02
N THR A 101 6.59 19.31 6.30
CA THR A 101 5.81 18.29 7.03
C THR A 101 5.42 18.79 8.42
N LYS A 102 6.33 19.46 9.13
CA LYS A 102 6.05 20.03 10.44
C LYS A 102 4.98 21.12 10.39
N PHE A 103 4.96 21.95 9.35
CA PHE A 103 3.88 22.89 9.10
C PHE A 103 2.54 22.17 8.87
N LEU A 104 2.49 21.15 8.01
CA LEU A 104 1.26 20.39 7.74
C LEU A 104 0.71 19.68 8.98
N ASN A 105 1.59 19.17 9.85
CA ASN A 105 1.19 18.53 11.11
C ASN A 105 0.42 19.44 12.06
N ARG A 106 0.54 20.76 11.91
CA ARG A 106 -0.21 21.72 12.72
C ARG A 106 -1.66 21.90 12.24
N PHE A 107 -1.91 21.62 10.96
CA PHE A 107 -3.20 21.80 10.29
C PHE A 107 -3.54 20.54 9.47
N PRO A 108 -3.67 19.37 10.12
CA PRO A 108 -3.76 18.11 9.40
C PRO A 108 -5.05 17.99 8.57
N SER A 109 -6.19 18.47 9.09
CA SER A 109 -7.47 18.42 8.39
C SER A 109 -7.48 19.28 7.13
N GLU A 110 -6.96 20.50 7.21
CA GLU A 110 -6.82 21.44 6.08
C GLU A 110 -5.78 20.92 5.07
N ALA A 111 -4.70 20.30 5.55
CA ALA A 111 -3.71 19.66 4.69
C ALA A 111 -4.33 18.55 3.85
N LEU A 112 -5.17 17.70 4.44
CA LEU A 112 -5.86 16.65 3.68
C LEU A 112 -6.81 17.23 2.64
N GLU A 113 -7.62 18.23 3.02
CA GLU A 113 -8.54 18.88 2.09
C GLU A 113 -7.80 19.48 0.88
N PHE A 114 -6.70 20.21 1.14
CA PHE A 114 -5.84 20.75 0.10
C PHE A 114 -5.28 19.64 -0.81
N PHE A 115 -4.58 18.64 -0.25
CA PHE A 115 -3.91 17.64 -1.07
C PHE A 115 -4.88 16.69 -1.79
N TYR A 116 -6.02 16.35 -1.18
CA TYR A 116 -7.04 15.53 -1.83
C TYR A 116 -7.67 16.24 -3.02
N SER A 117 -7.85 17.56 -2.97
CA SER A 117 -8.31 18.35 -4.11
C SER A 117 -7.29 18.45 -5.26
N LYS A 118 -6.01 18.10 -5.01
CA LYS A 118 -4.88 18.26 -5.94
C LYS A 118 -4.20 16.94 -6.31
N LEU A 119 -4.85 15.79 -6.10
CA LEU A 119 -4.25 14.47 -6.41
C LEU A 119 -3.91 14.26 -7.89
N LEU A 120 -4.55 15.04 -8.79
CA LEU A 120 -4.30 15.02 -10.22
C LEU A 120 -3.11 15.88 -10.65
N ASP A 121 -2.61 16.78 -9.79
CA ASP A 121 -1.36 17.49 -10.05
C ASP A 121 -0.18 16.57 -9.70
N PRO A 122 0.62 16.11 -10.69
CA PRO A 122 1.67 15.14 -10.43
C PRO A 122 2.73 15.63 -9.44
N SER A 123 3.01 16.94 -9.41
CA SER A 123 4.05 17.53 -8.56
C SER A 123 3.58 17.62 -7.11
N LEU A 124 2.37 18.13 -6.89
CA LEU A 124 1.77 18.19 -5.55
C LEU A 124 1.47 16.80 -5.00
N CYS A 125 0.97 15.89 -5.84
CA CYS A 125 0.71 14.52 -5.45
C CYS A 125 2.02 13.80 -5.05
N LYS A 126 3.09 13.96 -5.82
CA LYS A 126 4.42 13.44 -5.47
C LYS A 126 4.93 13.99 -4.14
N LEU A 127 4.79 15.30 -3.90
CA LEU A 127 5.14 15.93 -2.62
C LEU A 127 4.33 15.32 -1.47
N PHE A 128 3.02 15.18 -1.63
CA PHE A 128 2.15 14.58 -0.62
C PHE A 128 2.59 13.17 -0.25
N HIS A 129 2.86 12.32 -1.24
CA HIS A 129 3.38 10.98 -1.03
C HIS A 129 4.73 10.96 -0.31
N HIS A 130 5.60 11.95 -0.52
CA HIS A 130 6.83 12.10 0.25
C HIS A 130 6.57 12.51 1.70
N VAL A 131 5.63 13.43 1.92
CA VAL A 131 5.23 13.88 3.26
C VAL A 131 4.70 12.69 4.08
N ILE A 132 3.69 11.97 3.60
CA ILE A 132 3.06 10.89 4.40
C ILE A 132 4.01 9.70 4.65
N ARG A 133 5.08 9.56 3.86
CA ARG A 133 6.15 8.57 4.05
C ARG A 133 7.23 9.02 5.04
N SER A 134 7.27 10.30 5.40
CA SER A 134 8.21 10.83 6.38
C SER A 134 7.81 10.37 7.78
N ASP A 135 8.76 9.93 8.60
CA ASP A 135 8.48 9.53 9.99
C ASP A 135 7.82 10.66 10.81
N LEU A 136 8.13 11.91 10.46
CA LEU A 136 7.60 13.11 11.11
C LEU A 136 6.09 13.33 10.89
N ALA A 137 5.47 12.71 9.88
CA ALA A 137 4.10 13.00 9.48
C ALA A 137 3.01 12.28 10.31
N SER A 138 3.27 11.95 11.59
CA SER A 138 2.29 11.22 12.42
C SER A 138 0.93 11.93 12.48
N PRO A 139 0.84 13.22 12.82
CA PRO A 139 -0.46 13.91 12.92
C PRO A 139 -1.27 13.88 11.61
N VAL A 140 -0.62 14.09 10.46
CA VAL A 140 -1.29 14.00 9.15
C VAL A 140 -1.75 12.57 8.87
N ARG A 141 -0.94 11.54 9.18
CA ARG A 141 -1.37 10.15 9.01
C ARG A 141 -2.49 9.74 9.95
N ASP A 142 -2.47 10.24 11.19
CA ASP A 142 -3.51 10.00 12.18
C ASP A 142 -4.84 10.58 11.69
N GLU A 143 -4.82 11.80 11.12
CA GLU A 143 -6.00 12.39 10.49
C GLU A 143 -6.51 11.58 9.28
N ILE A 144 -5.62 10.99 8.45
CA ILE A 144 -6.03 10.09 7.35
C ILE A 144 -6.74 8.85 7.89
N ARG A 145 -6.28 8.30 9.03
CA ARG A 145 -6.91 7.14 9.67
C ARG A 145 -8.28 7.46 10.23
N VAL A 146 -8.44 8.62 10.86
CA VAL A 146 -9.68 9.07 11.50
C VAL A 146 -10.70 9.52 10.46
N SER A 147 -10.28 10.26 9.43
CA SER A 147 -11.12 10.78 8.37
C SER A 147 -11.15 9.85 7.14
N ASP A 148 -11.46 8.57 7.34
CA ASP A 148 -11.50 7.56 6.25
C ASP A 148 -12.52 7.94 5.15
N GLU A 149 -13.62 8.59 5.51
CA GLU A 149 -14.61 9.10 4.57
C GLU A 149 -14.04 10.12 3.58
N LYS A 150 -13.19 11.05 4.04
CA LYS A 150 -12.54 12.05 3.16
C LYS A 150 -11.64 11.35 2.15
N LEU A 151 -10.86 10.35 2.60
CA LEU A 151 -10.01 9.54 1.72
C LEU A 151 -10.85 8.79 0.69
N LEU A 152 -11.90 8.11 1.12
CA LEU A 152 -12.78 7.32 0.27
C LEU A 152 -13.42 8.18 -0.82
N ASN A 153 -14.04 9.30 -0.45
CA ASN A 153 -14.72 10.19 -1.39
C ASN A 153 -13.75 10.85 -2.38
N ALA A 154 -12.54 11.19 -1.93
CA ALA A 154 -11.53 11.79 -2.80
C ALA A 154 -10.87 10.80 -3.78
N THR A 155 -10.91 9.49 -3.51
CA THR A 155 -10.10 8.51 -4.25
C THR A 155 -10.83 7.23 -4.64
N LEU A 156 -11.29 6.44 -3.68
CA LEU A 156 -11.73 5.06 -3.90
C LEU A 156 -13.21 4.95 -4.28
N LEU A 157 -14.03 5.96 -3.97
CA LEU A 157 -15.47 6.04 -4.29
C LEU A 157 -15.78 6.95 -5.48
N VAL A 158 -14.77 7.35 -6.25
CA VAL A 158 -14.96 8.18 -7.44
C VAL A 158 -15.68 7.37 -8.51
N GLU A 159 -16.80 7.89 -9.02
CA GLU A 159 -17.60 7.23 -10.05
C GLU A 159 -16.82 6.98 -11.34
N ALA A 160 -17.11 5.87 -12.01
CA ALA A 160 -16.48 5.50 -13.29
C ALA A 160 -16.78 6.49 -14.44
N THR A 161 -17.81 7.33 -14.29
CA THR A 161 -18.14 8.45 -15.19
C THR A 161 -17.06 9.54 -15.17
N ASN A 162 -16.29 9.65 -14.08
CA ASN A 162 -15.19 10.59 -13.98
C ASN A 162 -14.01 10.08 -14.83
N PRO A 163 -13.50 10.88 -15.79
CA PRO A 163 -12.38 10.46 -16.66
C PRO A 163 -11.10 10.16 -15.86
N ASN A 164 -10.96 10.74 -14.67
CA ASN A 164 -9.79 10.59 -13.82
C ASN A 164 -9.96 9.51 -12.73
N HIS A 165 -11.06 8.75 -12.72
CA HIS A 165 -11.33 7.78 -11.65
C HIS A 165 -10.22 6.73 -11.49
N VAL A 166 -9.59 6.30 -12.60
CA VAL A 166 -8.49 5.32 -12.59
C VAL A 166 -7.28 5.87 -11.84
N GLU A 167 -6.91 7.12 -12.13
CA GLU A 167 -5.77 7.79 -11.52
C GLU A 167 -6.03 8.09 -10.05
N LEU A 168 -7.21 8.63 -9.71
CA LEU A 168 -7.59 8.90 -8.32
C LEU A 168 -7.62 7.62 -7.47
N ARG A 169 -8.16 6.53 -8.02
CA ARG A 169 -8.13 5.21 -7.36
C ARG A 169 -6.70 4.75 -7.13
N PHE A 170 -5.83 4.85 -8.14
CA PHE A 170 -4.42 4.49 -8.01
C PHE A 170 -3.73 5.30 -6.90
N GLN A 171 -3.99 6.61 -6.83
CA GLN A 171 -3.48 7.44 -5.74
C GLN A 171 -4.04 7.02 -4.37
N GLY A 172 -5.33 6.69 -4.30
CA GLY A 172 -5.96 6.12 -3.09
C GLY A 172 -5.25 4.86 -2.61
N VAL A 173 -4.99 3.90 -3.52
CA VAL A 173 -4.25 2.66 -3.19
C VAL A 173 -2.84 2.96 -2.66
N ARG A 174 -2.13 3.93 -3.25
CA ARG A 174 -0.80 4.35 -2.78
C ARG A 174 -0.83 4.99 -1.40
N ILE A 175 -1.84 5.82 -1.12
CA ILE A 175 -2.04 6.43 0.20
C ILE A 175 -2.32 5.33 1.21
N VAL A 176 -3.31 4.47 0.96
CA VAL A 176 -3.69 3.36 1.85
C VAL A 176 -2.51 2.44 2.14
N HIS A 177 -1.75 2.04 1.12
CA HIS A 177 -0.54 1.23 1.30
C HIS A 177 0.52 1.93 2.16
N THR A 178 0.66 3.25 2.03
CA THR A 178 1.57 4.01 2.89
C THR A 178 1.10 4.01 4.34
N ILE A 179 -0.20 4.25 4.60
CA ILE A 179 -0.76 4.21 5.95
C ILE A 179 -0.61 2.81 6.57
N CYS A 180 -0.88 1.73 5.81
CA CYS A 180 -0.72 0.36 6.30
C CYS A 180 0.72 0.01 6.71
N LYS A 181 1.74 0.69 6.17
CA LYS A 181 3.12 0.50 6.62
C LYS A 181 3.39 1.07 8.01
N PHE A 182 2.74 2.17 8.35
CA PHE A 182 2.88 2.81 9.67
C PHE A 182 1.88 2.25 10.68
N TYR A 183 0.71 1.79 10.23
CA TYR A 183 -0.35 1.25 11.07
C TYR A 183 -0.85 -0.10 10.50
N PRO A 184 -0.14 -1.21 10.75
CA PRO A 184 -0.44 -2.51 10.15
C PRO A 184 -1.86 -3.04 10.42
N ASN A 185 -2.43 -2.68 11.58
CA ASN A 185 -3.76 -3.14 12.01
C ASN A 185 -4.90 -2.23 11.52
N TRP A 186 -4.61 -1.11 10.85
CA TRP A 186 -5.61 -0.10 10.50
C TRP A 186 -6.75 -0.66 9.63
N LEU A 187 -6.46 -1.54 8.67
CA LEU A 187 -7.49 -2.11 7.80
C LEU A 187 -8.51 -2.97 8.55
N LYS A 188 -8.13 -3.54 9.70
CA LYS A 188 -9.07 -4.27 10.57
C LYS A 188 -10.05 -3.31 11.25
N GLU A 189 -9.59 -2.11 11.58
CA GLU A 189 -10.37 -1.04 12.22
C GLU A 189 -11.24 -0.28 11.20
N CYS A 190 -10.91 -0.35 9.91
CA CYS A 190 -11.56 0.40 8.84
C CYS A 190 -12.10 -0.53 7.72
N PRO A 191 -13.26 -1.19 7.93
CA PRO A 191 -13.81 -2.15 6.97
C PRO A 191 -14.25 -1.50 5.65
N ARG A 192 -14.63 -0.21 5.65
CA ARG A 192 -15.05 0.52 4.44
C ARG A 192 -13.91 0.62 3.43
N VAL A 193 -12.70 0.94 3.88
CA VAL A 193 -11.50 0.99 3.03
C VAL A 193 -11.13 -0.41 2.56
N LEU A 194 -11.15 -1.41 3.45
CA LEU A 194 -10.89 -2.81 3.07
C LEU A 194 -11.83 -3.28 1.96
N GLU A 195 -13.12 -3.00 2.07
CA GLU A 195 -14.11 -3.38 1.07
C GLU A 195 -13.79 -2.79 -0.31
N GLN A 196 -13.38 -1.52 -0.37
CA GLN A 196 -12.93 -0.94 -1.64
C GLN A 196 -11.66 -1.61 -2.17
N LEU A 197 -10.67 -1.89 -1.32
CA LEU A 197 -9.48 -2.62 -1.78
C LEU A 197 -9.82 -4.01 -2.33
N ARG A 198 -10.78 -4.71 -1.72
CA ARG A 198 -11.27 -6.01 -2.21
C ARG A 198 -11.95 -5.89 -3.57
N LYS A 199 -12.83 -4.91 -3.74
CA LYS A 199 -13.46 -4.64 -5.04
C LYS A 199 -12.43 -4.35 -6.14
N ILE A 200 -11.40 -3.56 -5.82
CA ILE A 200 -10.31 -3.26 -6.75
C ILE A 200 -9.46 -4.50 -7.04
N TRP A 201 -9.24 -5.34 -6.04
CA TRP A 201 -8.51 -6.60 -6.19
C TRP A 201 -9.26 -7.61 -7.08
N GLU A 202 -10.58 -7.70 -6.93
CA GLU A 202 -11.42 -8.65 -7.66
C GLU A 202 -11.84 -8.11 -9.05
N SER A 203 -11.57 -6.83 -9.30
CA SER A 203 -11.97 -6.12 -10.51
C SER A 203 -11.35 -6.72 -11.78
N PRO A 204 -12.14 -6.85 -12.88
CA PRO A 204 -11.62 -7.29 -14.17
C PRO A 204 -10.61 -6.29 -14.74
N GLU A 205 -10.75 -5.00 -14.46
CA GLU A 205 -9.83 -3.96 -14.91
C GLU A 205 -8.43 -4.15 -14.32
N ARG A 206 -8.31 -4.62 -13.07
CA ARG A 206 -6.99 -4.97 -12.50
C ARG A 206 -6.35 -6.11 -13.28
N LYS A 207 -7.10 -7.19 -13.54
CA LYS A 207 -6.61 -8.34 -14.31
C LYS A 207 -6.18 -7.92 -15.73
N ALA A 208 -6.98 -7.07 -16.38
CA ALA A 208 -6.67 -6.54 -17.70
C ALA A 208 -5.37 -5.70 -17.70
N ARG A 209 -5.16 -4.86 -16.67
CA ARG A 209 -3.89 -4.12 -16.49
C ARG A 209 -2.69 -5.05 -16.30
N MET A 210 -2.84 -6.11 -15.51
CA MET A 210 -1.77 -7.09 -15.30
C MET A 210 -1.38 -7.87 -16.56
N LEU A 211 -2.34 -8.11 -17.46
CA LEU A 211 -2.06 -8.77 -18.73
C LEU A 211 -1.35 -7.85 -19.75
N LYS A 212 -1.33 -6.55 -19.50
CA LYS A 212 -0.73 -5.52 -20.36
C LYS A 212 0.28 -4.68 -19.58
N GLU A 213 1.07 -5.32 -18.72
CA GLU A 213 2.02 -4.64 -17.82
C GLU A 213 3.05 -3.79 -18.60
N GLU A 214 3.40 -4.19 -19.82
CA GLU A 214 4.31 -3.47 -20.72
C GLU A 214 3.77 -2.12 -21.21
N GLU A 215 2.45 -1.91 -21.19
CA GLU A 215 1.80 -0.65 -21.59
C GLU A 215 1.71 0.36 -20.43
N LEU A 216 2.05 -0.06 -19.20
CA LEU A 216 1.86 0.72 -17.99
C LEU A 216 3.13 1.48 -17.57
N GLU A 217 2.93 2.61 -16.90
CA GLU A 217 4.02 3.28 -16.19
C GLU A 217 4.53 2.43 -15.03
N PHE A 218 5.83 2.54 -14.72
CA PHE A 218 6.49 1.74 -13.68
C PHE A 218 5.78 1.76 -12.32
N GLU A 219 5.26 2.93 -11.89
CA GLU A 219 4.54 3.03 -10.62
C GLU A 219 3.17 2.33 -10.67
N GLN A 220 2.50 2.35 -11.83
CA GLN A 220 1.21 1.69 -12.04
C GLN A 220 1.34 0.16 -12.11
N VAL A 221 2.43 -0.36 -12.69
CA VAL A 221 2.78 -1.80 -12.65
C VAL A 221 2.80 -2.33 -11.20
N ARG A 222 3.13 -1.48 -10.23
CA ARG A 222 3.23 -1.84 -8.80
C ARG A 222 1.89 -1.77 -8.05
N GLU A 223 0.79 -1.39 -8.69
CA GLU A 223 -0.53 -1.27 -8.05
C GLU A 223 -0.95 -2.59 -7.36
N SER A 224 -0.94 -3.71 -8.09
CA SER A 224 -1.26 -5.04 -7.54
C SER A 224 -0.31 -5.44 -6.41
N LYS A 225 0.96 -5.04 -6.48
CA LYS A 225 1.93 -5.26 -5.39
C LYS A 225 1.58 -4.47 -4.13
N MET A 226 1.10 -3.24 -4.27
CA MET A 226 0.65 -2.43 -3.13
C MET A 226 -0.61 -3.02 -2.52
N LEU A 227 -1.60 -3.38 -3.35
CA LEU A 227 -2.85 -4.01 -2.90
C LEU A 227 -2.59 -5.29 -2.13
N VAL A 228 -1.82 -6.23 -2.67
CA VAL A 228 -1.57 -7.51 -1.99
C VAL A 228 -0.80 -7.31 -0.68
N LYS A 229 0.07 -6.29 -0.59
CA LYS A 229 0.74 -5.95 0.68
C LYS A 229 -0.23 -5.45 1.75
N CYS A 230 -1.21 -4.64 1.36
CA CYS A 230 -2.30 -4.22 2.24
C CYS A 230 -3.10 -5.43 2.73
N LEU A 231 -3.55 -6.28 1.80
CA LEU A 231 -4.34 -7.48 2.11
C LEU A 231 -3.56 -8.48 2.98
N LEU A 232 -2.26 -8.65 2.76
CA LEU A 232 -1.40 -9.46 3.63
C LEU A 232 -1.32 -8.89 5.05
N GLY A 233 -1.15 -7.57 5.19
CA GLY A 233 -1.14 -6.93 6.50
C GLY A 233 -2.45 -7.15 7.27
N TYR A 234 -3.58 -7.03 6.57
CA TYR A 234 -4.89 -7.36 7.11
C TYR A 234 -5.02 -8.85 7.48
N ALA A 235 -4.63 -9.77 6.59
CA ALA A 235 -4.77 -11.20 6.80
C ALA A 235 -3.97 -11.71 8.01
N ARG A 236 -2.80 -11.13 8.29
CA ARG A 236 -2.04 -11.39 9.54
C ARG A 236 -2.83 -11.02 10.80
N SER A 237 -3.63 -9.96 10.72
CA SER A 237 -4.42 -9.43 11.84
C SER A 237 -5.81 -10.07 11.95
N ASN A 238 -6.25 -10.75 10.89
CA ASN A 238 -7.52 -11.46 10.81
C ASN A 238 -7.41 -12.80 10.05
N PRO A 239 -6.78 -13.83 10.64
CA PRO A 239 -6.59 -15.16 10.01
C PRO A 239 -7.88 -15.89 9.59
N GLN A 240 -9.02 -15.50 10.16
CA GLN A 240 -10.34 -16.08 9.93
C GLN A 240 -10.98 -15.67 8.60
N ASP A 241 -10.48 -14.59 7.97
CA ASP A 241 -10.98 -14.13 6.69
C ASP A 241 -10.37 -14.93 5.53
N HIS A 242 -10.86 -16.16 5.40
CA HIS A 242 -10.40 -17.11 4.38
C HIS A 242 -10.65 -16.61 2.96
N ALA A 243 -11.64 -15.73 2.75
CA ALA A 243 -11.93 -15.18 1.43
C ALA A 243 -10.78 -14.28 0.95
N VAL A 244 -10.23 -13.43 1.83
CA VAL A 244 -9.07 -12.59 1.47
C VAL A 244 -7.83 -13.45 1.17
N LEU A 245 -7.57 -14.47 1.99
CA LEU A 245 -6.48 -15.44 1.74
C LEU A 245 -6.66 -16.13 0.38
N PHE A 246 -7.85 -16.65 0.10
CA PHE A 246 -8.11 -17.32 -1.18
C PHE A 246 -7.94 -16.36 -2.37
N ASN A 247 -8.51 -15.16 -2.29
CA ASN A 247 -8.50 -14.21 -3.38
C ASN A 247 -7.10 -13.67 -3.66
N MET A 248 -6.21 -13.58 -2.67
CA MET A 248 -4.81 -13.18 -2.90
C MET A 248 -4.05 -14.13 -3.82
N LEU A 249 -4.44 -15.41 -3.92
CA LEU A 249 -3.81 -16.39 -4.82
C LEU A 249 -4.04 -16.07 -6.30
N THR A 250 -5.06 -15.27 -6.64
CA THR A 250 -5.29 -14.78 -8.02
C THR A 250 -4.13 -13.96 -8.58
N ILE A 251 -3.18 -13.54 -7.73
CA ILE A 251 -1.95 -12.89 -8.22
C ILE A 251 -1.04 -13.86 -8.97
N PHE A 252 -1.16 -15.17 -8.73
CA PHE A 252 -0.35 -16.21 -9.35
C PHE A 252 -1.01 -16.86 -10.57
N THR A 253 -2.25 -16.48 -10.88
CA THR A 253 -2.95 -16.95 -12.09
C THR A 253 -2.62 -16.10 -13.33
N VAL A 254 -1.84 -15.01 -13.16
CA VAL A 254 -1.39 -14.14 -14.23
C VAL A 254 0.13 -14.02 -14.16
N ARG A 255 0.81 -14.16 -15.30
CA ARG A 255 2.25 -13.93 -15.39
C ARG A 255 2.53 -12.44 -15.24
N SER A 256 3.44 -12.09 -14.35
CA SER A 256 3.83 -10.71 -14.06
C SER A 256 5.34 -10.59 -13.95
N VAL A 257 5.89 -9.42 -14.31
CA VAL A 257 7.33 -9.11 -14.09
C VAL A 257 7.63 -8.76 -12.63
N VAL A 258 6.58 -8.51 -11.84
CA VAL A 258 6.71 -8.13 -10.44
C VAL A 258 6.97 -9.36 -9.57
N ASP A 259 8.00 -9.26 -8.72
CA ASP A 259 8.27 -10.31 -7.74
C ASP A 259 7.20 -10.34 -6.61
N TYR A 260 6.44 -11.44 -6.58
CA TYR A 260 5.45 -11.80 -5.56
C TYR A 260 5.91 -12.93 -4.63
N SER A 261 7.21 -13.27 -4.59
CA SER A 261 7.74 -14.33 -3.72
C SER A 261 7.48 -14.08 -2.22
N PHE A 262 7.24 -12.84 -1.81
CA PHE A 262 6.82 -12.52 -0.44
C PHE A 262 5.43 -13.06 -0.10
N VAL A 263 4.51 -13.19 -1.08
CA VAL A 263 3.19 -13.80 -0.89
C VAL A 263 3.34 -15.32 -0.75
N LYS A 264 4.20 -15.95 -1.57
CA LYS A 264 4.52 -17.40 -1.43
C LYS A 264 5.13 -17.70 -0.06
N ARG A 265 6.10 -16.89 0.39
CA ARG A 265 6.71 -17.02 1.72
C ARG A 265 5.71 -16.83 2.85
N PHE A 266 4.77 -15.90 2.71
CA PHE A 266 3.69 -15.73 3.68
C PHE A 266 2.87 -17.03 3.82
N TYR A 267 2.43 -17.64 2.73
CA TYR A 267 1.70 -18.91 2.82
C TYR A 267 2.56 -20.05 3.39
N ALA A 268 3.80 -20.19 2.91
CA ALA A 268 4.68 -21.27 3.32
C ALA A 268 5.17 -21.20 4.77
N HIS A 269 5.31 -20.00 5.35
CA HIS A 269 5.92 -19.83 6.67
C HIS A 269 4.97 -19.23 7.71
N GLU A 270 4.09 -18.31 7.33
CA GLU A 270 3.17 -17.69 8.28
C GLU A 270 1.86 -18.48 8.35
N VAL A 271 1.30 -18.89 7.20
CA VAL A 271 0.04 -19.64 7.18
C VAL A 271 0.25 -21.12 7.52
N ALA A 272 1.25 -21.80 6.92
CA ALA A 272 1.41 -23.24 7.10
C ALA A 272 1.82 -23.66 8.52
N SER A 273 2.67 -22.86 9.19
CA SER A 273 3.19 -23.15 10.53
C SER A 273 2.93 -22.05 11.57
N GLY A 274 2.79 -20.79 11.16
CA GLY A 274 2.63 -19.67 12.10
C GLY A 274 1.22 -19.50 12.66
N PHE A 275 0.18 -19.87 11.90
CA PHE A 275 -1.21 -19.73 12.33
C PHE A 275 -1.58 -20.84 13.32
N GLU A 276 -2.47 -20.51 14.26
CA GLU A 276 -3.01 -21.52 15.19
C GLU A 276 -3.69 -22.67 14.44
N LEU A 277 -3.59 -23.88 14.99
CA LEU A 277 -4.14 -25.10 14.39
C LEU A 277 -5.61 -24.97 14.00
N ARG A 278 -6.43 -24.31 14.84
CA ARG A 278 -7.85 -24.06 14.58
C ARG A 278 -8.06 -23.26 13.29
N HIS A 279 -7.29 -22.18 13.10
CA HIS A 279 -7.36 -21.32 11.92
C HIS A 279 -6.92 -22.08 10.66
N ARG A 280 -5.81 -22.83 10.75
CA ARG A 280 -5.32 -23.64 9.62
C ARG A 280 -6.33 -24.72 9.21
N LYS A 281 -6.97 -25.39 10.17
CA LYS A 281 -8.02 -26.38 9.90
C LYS A 281 -9.21 -25.77 9.17
N GLN A 282 -9.74 -24.66 9.67
CA GLN A 282 -10.86 -23.94 9.05
C GLN A 282 -10.52 -23.45 7.63
N LEU A 283 -9.29 -22.95 7.45
CA LEU A 283 -8.77 -22.53 6.15
C LEU A 283 -8.74 -23.67 5.15
N ILE A 284 -8.18 -24.83 5.53
CA ILE A 284 -8.09 -26.01 4.66
C ILE A 284 -9.49 -26.45 4.22
N VAL A 285 -10.43 -26.57 5.16
CA VAL A 285 -11.81 -26.95 4.84
C VAL A 285 -12.42 -25.99 3.83
N LYS A 286 -12.28 -24.66 4.05
CA LYS A 286 -12.80 -23.66 3.10
C LYS A 286 -12.13 -23.70 1.74
N PHE A 287 -10.84 -23.97 1.67
CA PHE A 287 -10.12 -24.05 0.40
C PHE A 287 -10.51 -25.31 -0.38
N LEU A 288 -10.72 -26.43 0.31
CA LEU A 288 -11.21 -27.68 -0.29
C LEU A 288 -12.66 -27.53 -0.78
N GLU A 289 -13.54 -26.86 -0.02
CA GLU A 289 -14.89 -26.48 -0.48
C GLU A 289 -14.82 -25.65 -1.78
N ASN A 290 -13.89 -24.69 -1.86
CA ASN A 290 -13.66 -23.88 -3.06
C ASN A 290 -13.13 -24.73 -4.24
N CYS A 291 -12.32 -25.75 -4.00
CA CYS A 291 -11.88 -26.68 -5.05
C CYS A 291 -13.06 -27.44 -5.68
N LYS A 292 -14.09 -27.78 -4.88
CA LYS A 292 -15.32 -28.42 -5.38
C LYS A 292 -16.20 -27.47 -6.20
N ASN A 293 -16.19 -26.18 -5.89
CA ASN A 293 -17.04 -25.19 -6.55
C ASN A 293 -16.71 -25.04 -8.04
N ARG A 294 -17.72 -25.18 -8.92
CA ARG A 294 -17.57 -25.07 -10.38
C ARG A 294 -17.35 -23.64 -10.88
N ASP A 295 -17.79 -22.64 -10.11
CA ASP A 295 -17.65 -21.22 -10.49
C ASP A 295 -16.21 -20.70 -10.31
N ILE A 296 -15.38 -21.45 -9.57
CA ILE A 296 -14.00 -21.07 -9.31
C ILE A 296 -13.10 -21.56 -10.46
N PRO A 297 -12.29 -20.67 -11.07
CA PRO A 297 -11.33 -21.05 -12.10
C PRO A 297 -10.35 -22.15 -11.65
N GLN A 298 -10.05 -23.10 -12.53
CA GLN A 298 -9.23 -24.26 -12.18
C GLN A 298 -7.78 -23.90 -11.86
N ASP A 299 -7.20 -22.93 -12.56
CA ASP A 299 -5.88 -22.37 -12.28
C ASP A 299 -5.78 -21.81 -10.85
N LEU A 300 -6.83 -21.16 -10.36
CA LEU A 300 -6.89 -20.68 -8.97
C LEU A 300 -6.97 -21.84 -7.97
N LYS A 301 -7.70 -22.92 -8.29
CA LYS A 301 -7.74 -24.14 -7.48
C LYS A 301 -6.36 -24.80 -7.39
N VAL A 302 -5.64 -24.88 -8.51
CA VAL A 302 -4.25 -25.34 -8.56
C VAL A 302 -3.39 -24.52 -7.62
N GLN A 303 -3.44 -23.18 -7.70
CA GLN A 303 -2.67 -22.32 -6.80
C GLN A 303 -3.04 -22.52 -5.32
N ALA A 304 -4.32 -22.73 -5.00
CA ALA A 304 -4.78 -23.00 -3.64
C ALA A 304 -4.24 -24.32 -3.08
N LEU A 305 -4.26 -25.38 -3.89
CA LEU A 305 -3.71 -26.68 -3.50
C LEU A 305 -2.19 -26.60 -3.32
N GLN A 306 -1.50 -26.09 -4.34
CA GLN A 306 -0.05 -26.07 -4.45
C GLN A 306 0.62 -25.17 -3.40
N LEU A 307 0.07 -23.97 -3.17
CA LEU A 307 0.71 -22.96 -2.32
C LEU A 307 0.21 -22.96 -0.87
N VAL A 308 -0.98 -23.53 -0.61
CA VAL A 308 -1.61 -23.45 0.71
C VAL A 308 -1.96 -24.81 1.28
N VAL A 309 -2.85 -25.58 0.64
CA VAL A 309 -3.38 -26.81 1.23
C VAL A 309 -2.28 -27.85 1.43
N ILE A 310 -1.56 -28.22 0.36
CA ILE A 310 -0.52 -29.26 0.41
C ILE A 310 0.63 -28.85 1.33
N PRO A 311 1.20 -27.62 1.27
CA PRO A 311 2.24 -27.19 2.20
C PRO A 311 1.79 -27.16 3.66
N THR A 312 0.56 -26.72 3.94
CA THR A 312 0.03 -26.68 5.32
C THR A 312 -0.13 -28.08 5.90
N LEU A 313 -0.72 -29.01 5.13
CA LEU A 313 -0.84 -30.41 5.54
C LEU A 313 0.52 -31.08 5.70
N THR A 314 1.43 -30.88 4.74
CA THR A 314 2.79 -31.43 4.79
C THR A 314 3.53 -30.95 6.03
N THR A 315 3.41 -29.67 6.38
CA THR A 315 4.06 -29.09 7.57
C THR A 315 3.48 -29.67 8.85
N ALA A 316 2.15 -29.79 8.95
CA ALA A 316 1.49 -30.38 10.11
C ALA A 316 1.81 -31.87 10.29
N PHE A 317 1.84 -32.66 9.21
CA PHE A 317 2.15 -34.10 9.27
C PHE A 317 3.61 -34.40 9.61
N ASN A 318 4.54 -33.53 9.19
CA ASN A 318 5.96 -33.66 9.56
C ASN A 318 6.28 -33.09 10.94
N SER A 319 5.35 -32.41 11.59
CA SER A 319 5.58 -31.83 12.90
C SER A 319 5.76 -32.92 13.97
N PRO A 320 6.70 -32.74 14.92
CA PRO A 320 6.86 -33.65 16.03
C PRO A 320 5.72 -33.54 17.07
N ASP A 321 4.94 -32.45 17.06
CA ASP A 321 3.82 -32.28 17.99
C ASP A 321 2.61 -33.12 17.53
N PRO A 322 2.16 -34.12 18.32
CA PRO A 322 1.02 -34.95 17.95
C PRO A 322 -0.29 -34.15 17.79
N LYS A 323 -0.41 -32.95 18.40
CA LYS A 323 -1.58 -32.09 18.22
C LYS A 323 -1.74 -31.61 16.79
N GLU A 324 -0.65 -31.44 16.06
CA GLU A 324 -0.67 -31.00 14.65
C GLU A 324 -1.39 -32.00 13.74
N ARG A 325 -1.43 -33.28 14.11
CA ARG A 325 -2.22 -34.29 13.38
C ARG A 325 -3.72 -34.01 13.43
N GLY A 326 -4.19 -33.24 14.43
CA GLY A 326 -5.57 -32.75 14.51
C GLY A 326 -5.93 -31.72 13.44
N ILE A 327 -5.01 -31.36 12.53
CA ILE A 327 -5.26 -30.52 11.35
C ILE A 327 -6.34 -31.12 10.45
N MET A 328 -6.45 -32.45 10.41
CA MET A 328 -7.44 -33.20 9.63
C MET A 328 -8.36 -33.97 10.58
N ASP A 329 -9.65 -33.97 10.27
CA ASP A 329 -10.62 -34.88 10.88
C ASP A 329 -11.18 -35.87 9.85
N GLU A 330 -11.87 -36.90 10.35
CA GLU A 330 -12.47 -37.95 9.52
C GLU A 330 -13.44 -37.38 8.48
N ALA A 331 -14.17 -36.31 8.84
CA ALA A 331 -15.07 -35.62 7.93
C ALA A 331 -14.32 -34.95 6.76
N THR A 332 -13.22 -34.25 7.03
CA THR A 332 -12.40 -33.60 6.00
C THR A 332 -11.71 -34.65 5.10
N ILE A 333 -11.22 -35.75 5.68
CA ILE A 333 -10.65 -36.86 4.91
C ILE A 333 -11.72 -37.45 3.97
N THR A 334 -12.91 -37.73 4.51
CA THR A 334 -14.05 -38.26 3.74
C THR A 334 -14.43 -37.32 2.60
N PHE A 335 -14.47 -36.01 2.86
CA PHE A 335 -14.72 -35.00 1.84
C PHE A 335 -13.67 -35.02 0.74
N ILE A 336 -12.38 -35.09 1.07
CA ILE A 336 -11.33 -35.15 0.03
C ILE A 336 -11.49 -36.41 -0.83
N VAL A 337 -11.66 -37.57 -0.20
CA VAL A 337 -11.74 -38.84 -0.92
C VAL A 337 -12.98 -38.91 -1.81
N LYS A 338 -14.17 -38.58 -1.26
CA LYS A 338 -15.44 -38.76 -1.99
C LYS A 338 -15.79 -37.59 -2.90
N ASP A 339 -15.47 -36.36 -2.49
CA ASP A 339 -15.95 -35.17 -3.21
C ASP A 339 -14.89 -34.53 -4.13
N LEU A 340 -13.59 -34.81 -3.92
CA LEU A 340 -12.52 -34.24 -4.75
C LEU A 340 -11.77 -35.28 -5.57
N LEU A 341 -11.46 -36.44 -4.99
CA LEU A 341 -10.71 -37.50 -5.69
C LEU A 341 -11.60 -38.43 -6.51
N ASP A 342 -12.82 -38.70 -6.04
CA ASP A 342 -13.81 -39.53 -6.75
C ASP A 342 -15.17 -38.80 -6.94
N PRO A 343 -15.20 -37.61 -7.57
CA PRO A 343 -16.45 -36.88 -7.80
C PRO A 343 -17.32 -37.51 -8.91
N GLY A 344 -16.87 -38.61 -9.52
CA GLY A 344 -17.47 -39.25 -10.69
C GLY A 344 -16.76 -38.91 -12.01
N ASP A 345 -16.72 -39.89 -12.92
CA ASP A 345 -15.96 -39.84 -14.18
C ASP A 345 -16.27 -38.63 -15.06
N GLU A 346 -17.52 -38.16 -15.08
CA GLU A 346 -17.91 -36.98 -15.86
C GLU A 346 -17.28 -35.70 -15.33
N ILE A 347 -17.16 -35.56 -14.00
CA ILE A 347 -16.56 -34.37 -13.38
C ILE A 347 -15.04 -34.42 -13.55
N LEU A 348 -14.42 -35.59 -13.35
CA LEU A 348 -12.99 -35.76 -13.55
C LEU A 348 -12.55 -35.38 -14.97
N LYS A 349 -13.33 -35.74 -16.00
CA LYS A 349 -13.05 -35.34 -17.39
C LYS A 349 -13.06 -33.82 -17.63
N THR A 350 -13.69 -33.03 -16.75
CA THR A 350 -13.69 -31.56 -16.87
C THR A 350 -12.45 -30.91 -16.27
N TYR A 351 -11.69 -31.63 -15.45
CA TYR A 351 -10.50 -31.07 -14.80
C TYR A 351 -9.33 -30.99 -15.79
N ASP A 352 -8.59 -29.90 -15.76
CA ASP A 352 -7.35 -29.76 -16.50
C ASP A 352 -6.24 -30.64 -15.90
N GLU A 353 -5.17 -30.86 -16.67
CA GLU A 353 -4.06 -31.71 -16.25
C GLU A 353 -3.38 -31.19 -14.96
N ALA A 354 -3.28 -29.87 -14.81
CA ALA A 354 -2.65 -29.25 -13.65
C ALA A 354 -3.43 -29.52 -12.36
N LEU A 355 -4.76 -29.40 -12.40
CA LEU A 355 -5.62 -29.69 -11.26
C LEU A 355 -5.60 -31.17 -10.90
N HIS A 356 -5.59 -32.06 -11.90
CA HIS A 356 -5.41 -33.49 -11.66
C HIS A 356 -4.09 -33.80 -10.93
N ILE A 357 -2.98 -33.20 -11.37
CA ILE A 357 -1.67 -33.40 -10.74
C ILE A 357 -1.71 -32.99 -9.27
N GLU A 358 -2.27 -31.82 -8.94
CA GLU A 358 -2.33 -31.35 -7.54
C GLU A 358 -3.26 -32.21 -6.68
N LEU A 359 -4.40 -32.68 -7.22
CA LEU A 359 -5.28 -33.62 -6.52
C LEU A 359 -4.60 -34.97 -6.26
N LEU A 360 -3.82 -35.48 -7.21
CA LEU A 360 -3.03 -36.70 -7.05
C LEU A 360 -1.91 -36.51 -6.01
N GLN A 361 -1.26 -35.34 -5.97
CA GLN A 361 -0.28 -35.02 -4.94
C GLN A 361 -0.94 -34.99 -3.55
N LEU A 362 -2.13 -34.39 -3.44
CA LEU A 362 -2.91 -34.39 -2.21
C LEU A 362 -3.28 -35.83 -1.78
N ALA A 363 -3.75 -36.67 -2.70
CA ALA A 363 -4.05 -38.08 -2.43
C ALA A 363 -2.81 -38.84 -1.94
N THR A 364 -1.68 -38.66 -2.61
CA THR A 364 -0.40 -39.28 -2.25
C THR A 364 0.05 -38.86 -0.85
N LEU A 365 -0.12 -37.57 -0.51
CA LEU A 365 0.17 -37.05 0.81
C LEU A 365 -0.68 -37.76 1.88
N LEU A 366 -1.99 -37.88 1.66
CA LEU A 366 -2.90 -38.54 2.61
C LEU A 366 -2.54 -40.02 2.79
N ILE A 367 -2.28 -40.76 1.71
CA ILE A 367 -1.89 -42.18 1.77
C ILE A 367 -0.58 -42.37 2.53
N ARG A 368 0.36 -41.42 2.42
CA ARG A 368 1.65 -41.52 3.12
C ARG A 368 1.53 -41.38 4.64
N TYR A 369 0.60 -40.55 5.12
CA TYR A 369 0.52 -40.18 6.54
C TYR A 369 -0.68 -40.78 7.30
N LEU A 370 -1.70 -41.30 6.60
CA LEU A 370 -2.85 -41.97 7.21
C LEU A 370 -2.75 -43.50 7.21
N LYS A 371 -1.55 -44.04 6.95
CA LYS A 371 -1.25 -45.47 7.03
C LYS A 371 -1.05 -45.98 8.45
#